data_AF-A0AA95SBW8-F1
#
_entry.id   AF-A0AA95SBW8-F1
#
_cell.length_a   1.000
_cell.length_b   1.000
_cell.length_c   1.000
_cell.angle_alpha   90.00
_cell.angle_beta   90.00
_cell.angle_gamma   90.00
#
_symmetry.space_group_name_H-M   'P 1'
#
loop_
_entity.id
_entity.type
_entity.pdbx_description
1 polymer ?
#
loop_
_entity_poly.entity_id
_entity_poly.type
_entity_poly.pdbx_seq_one_letter_code
_entity_poly.pdbx_strand_id
1 'polypeptide(L)' 'MDAKVKNKIDSIIAELNVLARELDDISQGINREFKGIGAVNCASSLQSAAGKYRAVIHELRKM' A
#
# COMPACT_ATOMS: atom_id res chain seq x y z
N MET A 1 6.28 22.95 10.51
CA MET A 1 5.87 22.80 9.09
C MET A 1 4.71 23.76 8.81
N ASP A 2 4.66 24.34 7.60
CA ASP A 2 3.53 25.17 7.16
C ASP A 2 2.21 24.36 7.14
N ALA A 3 1.09 24.98 7.51
CA ALA A 3 -0.19 24.28 7.65
C ALA A 3 -0.73 23.74 6.32
N LYS A 4 -0.49 24.43 5.20
CA LYS A 4 -0.90 23.93 3.87
C LYS A 4 -0.05 22.73 3.48
N VAL A 5 1.24 22.75 3.79
CA VAL A 5 2.16 21.63 3.56
C VAL A 5 1.72 20.42 4.40
N LYS A 6 1.38 20.62 5.68
CA LYS A 6 0.86 19.55 6.55
C LYS A 6 -0.40 18.90 5.97
N ASN A 7 -1.39 19.71 5.61
CA ASN A 7 -2.65 19.20 5.04
C ASN A 7 -2.42 18.41 3.75
N LYS A 8 -1.44 18.82 2.92
CA LYS A 8 -1.10 18.10 1.70
C LYS A 8 -0.43 16.76 2.00
N ILE A 9 0.45 16.70 3.00
CA ILE A 9 1.05 15.43 3.47
C ILE A 9 -0.03 14.50 4.01
N ASP A 10 -0.99 15.02 4.79
CA ASP A 10 -2.09 14.22 5.33
C ASP A 10 -2.98 13.64 4.20
N SER A 11 -3.25 14.40 3.14
CA SER A 11 -3.95 13.90 1.93
C SER A 11 -3.18 12.78 1.24
N ILE A 12 -1.87 12.97 1.04
CA ILE A 12 -1.01 11.95 0.42
C ILE A 12 -1.01 10.69 1.27
N ILE A 13 -0.89 10.81 2.59
CA ILE A 13 -0.97 9.67 3.51
C ILE A 13 -2.31 8.94 3.35
N ALA A 14 -3.43 9.65 3.23
CA ALA A 14 -4.73 9.03 3.05
C ALA A 14 -4.81 8.24 1.72
N GLU A 15 -4.37 8.85 0.62
CA GLU A 15 -4.34 8.21 -0.70
C GLU A 15 -3.45 6.96 -0.72
N LEU A 16 -2.25 7.04 -0.15
CA LEU A 16 -1.34 5.90 -0.04
C LEU A 16 -1.92 4.76 0.81
N ASN A 17 -2.68 5.08 1.87
CA ASN A 17 -3.36 4.07 2.68
C ASN A 17 -4.49 3.37 1.91
N VAL A 18 -5.13 4.03 0.95
CA VAL A 18 -6.12 3.41 0.06
C VAL A 18 -5.43 2.45 -0.89
N LEU A 19 -4.39 2.92 -1.60
CA LEU A 19 -3.62 2.08 -2.53
C LEU A 19 -3.02 0.84 -1.86
N ALA A 20 -2.45 0.99 -0.67
CA ALA A 20 -1.89 -0.15 0.06
C ALA A 20 -2.96 -1.19 0.45
N ARG A 21 -4.20 -0.75 0.72
CA ARG A 21 -5.32 -1.66 1.01
C ARG A 21 -5.83 -2.36 -0.24
N GLU A 22 -6.02 -1.63 -1.34
CA GLU A 22 -6.44 -2.21 -2.61
C GLU A 22 -5.45 -3.28 -3.10
N LEU A 23 -4.15 -3.05 -2.96
CA LEU A 23 -3.13 -4.05 -3.31
C LEU A 23 -3.21 -5.31 -2.45
N ASP A 24 -3.49 -5.18 -1.15
CA ASP A 24 -3.68 -6.33 -0.27
C ASP A 24 -4.97 -7.08 -0.60
N ASP A 25 -6.05 -6.37 -0.93
CA ASP A 25 -7.32 -6.97 -1.31
C ASP A 25 -7.17 -7.78 -2.62
N ILE A 26 -6.49 -7.21 -3.62
CA ILE A 26 -6.17 -7.91 -4.88
C ILE A 26 -5.27 -9.13 -4.60
N SER A 27 -4.24 -8.98 -3.76
CA SER A 27 -3.35 -10.08 -3.40
C SER A 27 -4.10 -11.24 -2.73
N GLN A 28 -5.01 -10.93 -1.81
CA GLN A 28 -5.86 -11.92 -1.15
C GLN A 28 -6.83 -12.59 -2.13
N GLY A 29 -7.44 -11.81 -3.05
CA GLY A 29 -8.27 -12.33 -4.12
C GLY A 29 -7.50 -13.33 -5.01
N ILE A 30 -6.28 -12.97 -5.42
CA ILE A 30 -5.42 -13.83 -6.23
C ILE A 30 -5.11 -15.15 -5.50
N ASN A 31 -4.72 -15.10 -4.23
CA ASN A 31 -4.43 -16.29 -3.44
C ASN A 31 -5.66 -17.20 -3.24
N ARG A 32 -6.86 -16.61 -3.21
CA ARG A 32 -8.10 -17.35 -3.05
C ARG A 32 -8.54 -18.03 -4.34
N GLU A 33 -8.58 -17.28 -5.44
CA GLU A 33 -9.17 -17.68 -6.71
C GLU A 33 -8.24 -18.49 -7.60
N PHE A 34 -6.93 -18.24 -7.53
CA PHE A 34 -5.95 -18.90 -8.38
C PHE A 34 -5.10 -19.89 -7.57
N LYS A 35 -4.70 -21.00 -8.20
CA LYS A 35 -3.81 -22.01 -7.63
C LYS A 35 -2.50 -22.06 -8.40
N GLY A 36 -1.41 -22.34 -7.69
CA GLY A 36 -0.08 -22.53 -8.28
C GLY A 36 0.92 -21.42 -7.96
N ILE A 37 2.19 -21.69 -8.29
CA ILE A 37 3.35 -20.88 -7.89
C ILE A 37 3.28 -19.45 -8.49
N GLY A 38 2.73 -19.31 -9.70
CA GLY A 38 2.55 -17.99 -10.32
C GLY A 38 1.60 -17.07 -9.54
N ALA A 39 0.51 -17.62 -9.01
CA ALA A 39 -0.44 -16.87 -8.19
C ALA A 39 0.22 -16.41 -6.88
N VAL A 40 0.97 -17.31 -6.22
CA VAL A 40 1.72 -16.99 -4.99
C VAL A 40 2.74 -15.88 -5.23
N ASN A 41 3.50 -15.95 -6.32
CA ASN A 41 4.51 -14.93 -6.66
C ASN A 41 3.86 -13.56 -6.97
N CYS A 42 2.73 -13.55 -7.67
CA CYS A 42 2.01 -12.33 -7.98
C CYS A 42 1.43 -11.69 -6.70
N ALA A 43 0.74 -12.48 -5.88
CA ALA A 43 0.19 -12.05 -4.61
C ALA A 43 1.27 -11.50 -3.65
N SER A 44 2.42 -12.18 -3.57
CA SER A 44 3.58 -11.74 -2.78
C SER A 44 4.18 -10.41 -3.29
N SER A 45 4.23 -10.24 -4.62
CA SER A 45 4.71 -9.00 -5.23
C SER A 45 3.80 -7.81 -4.92
N LEU A 46 2.48 -8.01 -4.93
CA LEU A 46 1.48 -7.00 -4.56
C LEU A 46 1.56 -6.64 -3.07
N GLN A 47 1.67 -7.64 -2.19
CA GLN A 47 1.89 -7.43 -0.75
C GLN A 47 3.19 -6.66 -0.48
N SER A 48 4.25 -6.97 -1.22
CA SER A 48 5.51 -6.25 -1.13
C SER A 48 5.37 -4.78 -1.56
N ALA A 49 4.60 -4.51 -2.62
CA ALA A 49 4.29 -3.14 -3.04
C ALA A 49 3.45 -2.39 -1.99
N ALA A 50 2.41 -3.01 -1.42
CA ALA A 50 1.64 -2.45 -0.32
C ALA A 50 2.53 -2.12 0.90
N GLY A 51 3.48 -3.01 1.23
CA GLY A 51 4.49 -2.78 2.27
C GLY A 51 5.36 -1.56 2.01
N LYS A 52 5.79 -1.32 0.76
CA LYS A 52 6.56 -0.12 0.39
C LYS A 52 5.76 1.16 0.58
N TYR A 53 4.48 1.16 0.20
CA TYR A 53 3.61 2.31 0.46
C TYR A 53 3.45 2.59 1.96
N ARG A 54 3.31 1.54 2.79
CA ARG A 54 3.28 1.66 4.25
C ARG A 54 4.58 2.24 4.82
N ALA A 55 5.73 1.87 4.27
CA ALA A 55 7.01 2.45 4.68
C ALA A 55 7.08 3.95 4.35
N VAL A 56 6.64 4.36 3.15
CA VAL A 56 6.56 5.79 2.79
C VAL A 56 5.61 6.54 3.72
N ILE A 57 4.43 5.99 4.01
CA ILE A 57 3.48 6.57 4.98
C ILE A 57 4.15 6.76 6.36
N HIS A 58 4.92 5.77 6.80
CA HIS A 58 5.62 5.82 8.08
C HIS A 58 6.64 6.96 8.12
N GLU A 59 7.40 7.17 7.04
CA GLU A 59 8.35 8.30 6.95
C GLU A 59 7.63 9.65 6.85
N LEU A 60 6.56 9.75 6.06
CA LEU A 60 5.78 10.99 5.94
C LEU A 60 5.16 11.43 7.27
N ARG A 61 4.78 10.48 8.14
CA ARG A 61 4.25 10.78 9.48
C ARG A 61 5.28 11.35 10.46
N LYS A 62 6.57 11.22 10.16
CA LYS A 62 7.66 11.77 10.99
C LYS A 62 7.96 13.23 10.65
N MET A 63 7.44 13.76 9.54
CA MET A 63 7.64 15.13 9.06
C MET A 63 6.65 16.11 9.69
#